data_AF-A0A8T5F5B9-F1
#
_entry.id   AF-A0A8T5F5B9-F1
#
_cell.length_a   1.000
_cell.length_b   1.000
_cell.length_c   1.000
_cell.angle_alpha   90.00
_cell.angle_beta   90.00
_cell.angle_gamma   90.00
#
_symmetry.space_group_name_H-M   'P 1'
#
loop_
_entity.id
_entity.type
_entity.pdbx_description
1 polymer ?
#
loop_
_entity_poly.entity_id
_entity_poly.type
_entity_poly.pdbx_seq_one_letter_code
_entity_poly.pdbx_strand_id
1 'polypeptide(L)'
;MIELGGNINLENFEDVDRGLLIVIKKVVGNYTKKISEKEKDFKKITVTLVKDSKYKIKVELETSETKKSESENPNLFFALDRSLSEFLD
;
A
#
# COMPACT_ATOMS: atom_id res chain seq x y z
N MET A 1 -12.48 1.53 5.69
CA MET A 1 -11.68 0.98 4.57
C MET A 1 -11.97 1.81 3.34
N ILE A 2 -10.94 2.13 2.55
CA ILE A 2 -11.07 2.90 1.30
C ILE A 2 -10.66 2.01 0.13
N GLU A 3 -11.53 1.85 -0.85
CA GLU A 3 -11.25 1.07 -2.06
C GLU A 3 -10.94 1.99 -3.25
N LEU A 4 -9.99 1.60 -4.08
CA LEU A 4 -9.62 2.30 -5.32
C LEU A 4 -9.57 1.31 -6.47
N GLY A 5 -10.33 1.56 -7.54
CA GLY A 5 -10.26 0.76 -8.76
C GLY A 5 -10.64 -0.72 -8.62
N GLY A 6 -11.20 -1.14 -7.48
CA GLY A 6 -11.61 -2.51 -7.18
C GLY A 6 -10.47 -3.48 -6.80
N ASN A 7 -9.21 -3.10 -7.01
CA ASN A 7 -8.03 -3.94 -6.77
C ASN A 7 -7.04 -3.37 -5.75
N ILE A 8 -7.34 -2.20 -5.17
CA ILE A 8 -6.55 -1.58 -4.10
C ILE A 8 -7.44 -1.34 -2.89
N ASN A 9 -6.96 -1.78 -1.73
CA ASN A 9 -7.53 -1.50 -0.42
C ASN A 9 -6.57 -0.65 0.40
N LEU A 10 -7.10 0.41 1.01
CA LEU A 10 -6.41 1.17 2.05
C LEU A 10 -7.18 0.99 3.38
N GLU A 11 -6.53 0.38 4.36
CA GLU A 11 -7.09 0.12 5.69
C GLU A 11 -6.48 1.05 6.74
N ASN A 12 -7.33 1.59 7.62
CA ASN A 12 -6.96 2.55 8.68
C ASN A 12 -6.42 3.89 8.17
N PHE A 13 -6.82 4.32 6.96
CA PHE A 13 -6.47 5.61 6.38
C PHE A 13 -7.59 6.67 6.54
N GLU A 14 -8.66 6.38 7.29
CA GLU A 14 -9.84 7.24 7.40
C GLU A 14 -9.57 8.55 8.15
N ASP A 15 -8.67 8.52 9.13
CA ASP A 15 -8.31 9.66 9.97
C ASP A 15 -7.12 10.47 9.41
N VAL A 16 -6.59 10.05 8.25
CA VAL A 16 -5.52 10.77 7.56
C VAL A 16 -6.08 12.03 6.93
N ASP A 17 -5.36 13.15 7.03
CA ASP A 17 -5.72 14.41 6.39
C ASP A 17 -6.09 14.21 4.91
N ARG A 18 -7.16 14.89 4.45
CA ARG A 18 -7.69 14.71 3.09
C ARG A 18 -6.68 15.05 2.00
N GLY A 19 -5.86 16.09 2.20
CA GLY A 19 -4.81 16.48 1.26
C GLY A 19 -3.75 15.39 1.17
N LEU A 20 -3.31 14.89 2.32
CA LEU A 20 -2.35 13.79 2.42
C LEU A 20 -2.89 12.50 1.79
N LEU A 21 -4.18 12.20 2.01
CA LEU A 21 -4.86 11.04 1.44
C LEU A 21 -4.90 11.06 -0.10
N ILE A 22 -5.04 12.23 -0.73
CA ILE A 22 -4.95 12.35 -2.19
C ILE A 22 -3.57 11.90 -2.69
N VAL A 23 -2.51 12.29 -1.99
CA VAL A 23 -1.13 11.91 -2.34
C VAL A 23 -0.92 10.41 -2.14
N ILE A 24 -1.38 9.85 -1.02
CA ILE A 24 -1.30 8.41 -0.72
C ILE A 24 -1.97 7.60 -1.84
N LYS A 25 -3.18 7.96 -2.26
CA LYS A 25 -3.90 7.28 -3.35
C LYS A 25 -3.08 7.29 -4.66
N LYS A 26 -2.41 8.40 -4.98
CA LYS A 26 -1.54 8.51 -6.17
C LYS A 26 -0.30 7.62 -6.06
N VAL A 27 0.37 7.65 -4.90
CA VAL A 27 1.58 6.84 -4.64
C VAL A 27 1.24 5.35 -4.73
N VAL A 28 0.23 4.90 -3.97
CA VAL A 28 -0.20 3.50 -3.97
C VAL A 28 -0.65 3.09 -5.37
N GLY A 29 -1.50 3.87 -6.04
CA GLY A 29 -1.96 3.56 -7.40
C GLY A 29 -0.82 3.43 -8.42
N ASN A 30 0.20 4.28 -8.33
CA ASN A 30 1.38 4.19 -9.20
C ASN A 30 2.19 2.91 -8.94
N TYR A 31 2.39 2.53 -7.68
CA TYR A 31 3.04 1.27 -7.31
C TYR A 31 2.21 0.07 -7.74
N THR A 32 0.91 0.05 -7.47
CA THR A 32 0.01 -1.03 -7.88
C THR A 32 0.05 -1.26 -9.38
N LYS A 33 0.05 -0.19 -10.18
CA LYS A 33 0.18 -0.31 -11.64
C LYS A 33 1.46 -1.08 -12.01
N LYS A 34 2.62 -0.65 -11.52
CA LYS A 34 3.90 -1.31 -11.80
C LYS A 34 3.93 -2.76 -11.32
N ILE A 35 3.40 -3.02 -10.12
CA ILE A 35 3.33 -4.38 -9.56
C ILE A 35 2.44 -5.27 -10.45
N SER A 36 1.28 -4.78 -10.87
CA SER A 36 0.36 -5.52 -11.74
C SER A 36 0.92 -5.79 -13.13
N GLU A 37 1.85 -4.95 -13.62
CA GLU A 37 2.57 -5.18 -14.87
C GLU A 37 3.66 -6.27 -14.73
N LYS A 38 4.21 -6.47 -13.53
CA LYS A 38 5.26 -7.48 -13.23
C LYS A 38 4.68 -8.83 -12.80
N GLU A 39 3.65 -8.82 -11.97
CA GLU A 39 3.01 -10.00 -11.38
C GLU A 39 1.79 -10.42 -12.22
N LYS A 40 1.95 -11.45 -13.06
CA LYS A 40 0.94 -11.87 -14.07
C LYS A 40 -0.40 -12.32 -13.48
N ASP A 41 -0.38 -12.74 -12.23
CA ASP A 41 -1.51 -13.28 -11.47
C ASP A 41 -1.94 -12.34 -10.34
N PHE A 42 -1.59 -11.04 -10.45
CA PHE A 42 -2.06 -9.98 -9.58
C PHE A 42 -3.59 -9.99 -9.46
N LYS A 43 -4.10 -9.98 -8.22
CA LYS A 43 -5.53 -9.87 -7.92
C LYS A 43 -5.84 -8.58 -7.17
N LYS A 44 -5.12 -8.38 -6.06
CA LYS A 44 -5.43 -7.32 -5.11
C LYS A 44 -4.19 -6.90 -4.33
N ILE A 45 -4.16 -5.64 -3.92
CA ILE A 45 -3.21 -5.15 -2.94
C ILE A 45 -3.94 -4.49 -1.80
N THR A 46 -3.57 -4.84 -0.57
CA THR A 46 -4.09 -4.25 0.65
C THR A 46 -2.95 -3.57 1.39
N VAL A 47 -3.11 -2.27 1.61
CA VAL A 47 -2.16 -1.44 2.37
C VAL A 47 -2.84 -1.05 3.68
N THR A 48 -2.24 -1.43 4.80
CA THR A 48 -2.78 -1.19 6.14
C THR A 48 -1.84 -0.26 6.90
N LEU A 49 -2.38 0.87 7.36
CA LEU A 49 -1.71 1.71 8.36
C LEU A 49 -1.94 1.10 9.75
N VAL A 50 -0.85 0.73 10.43
CA VAL A 50 -0.96 0.13 11.76
C VAL A 50 -1.23 1.24 12.77
N LYS A 51 -2.33 1.11 13.52
CA LYS A 51 -2.70 2.04 14.59
C LYS A 51 -1.64 2.00 15.71
N ASP A 52 -1.46 3.13 16.38
CA ASP A 52 -0.55 3.30 17.54
C ASP A 52 0.97 3.17 17.25
N SER A 53 1.37 3.07 15.97
CA SER A 53 2.76 3.20 15.53
C SER A 53 2.99 4.53 14.82
N LYS A 54 4.23 5.03 14.87
CA LYS A 54 4.57 6.38 14.38
C LYS A 54 4.42 6.53 12.87
N TYR A 55 4.51 5.45 12.08
CA TYR A 55 3.91 5.20 10.76
C TYR A 55 4.38 3.82 10.29
N LYS A 56 3.80 2.75 10.83
CA LYS A 56 4.04 1.38 10.34
C LYS A 56 3.03 1.01 9.26
N ILE A 57 3.54 0.53 8.14
CA ILE A 57 2.76 0.08 6.98
C ILE A 57 2.94 -1.43 6.84
N LYS A 58 1.83 -2.12 6.63
CA LYS A 58 1.79 -3.51 6.19
C LYS A 58 1.16 -3.56 4.81
N VAL A 59 1.74 -4.34 3.92
CA VAL A 59 1.19 -4.57 2.58
C VAL A 59 0.98 -6.06 2.37
N GLU A 60 -0.20 -6.42 1.93
CA GLU A 60 -0.52 -7.77 1.46
C GLU A 60 -0.82 -7.71 -0.03
N LEU A 61 -0.06 -8.47 -0.81
CA LEU A 61 -0.21 -8.62 -2.24
C LEU A 61 -0.83 -9.99 -2.53
N GLU A 62 -2.05 -10.01 -3.02
CA GLU A 62 -2.77 -11.22 -3.41
C GLU A 62 -2.42 -11.59 -4.86
N THR A 63 -1.72 -12.71 -5.02
CA THR A 63 -1.46 -13.36 -6.32
C THR A 63 -1.98 -14.81 -6.30
N SER A 64 -1.32 -15.77 -6.94
CA SER A 64 -1.53 -17.20 -6.68
C SER A 64 -1.13 -17.54 -5.24
N GLU A 65 -0.11 -16.87 -4.71
CA GLU A 65 0.29 -16.91 -3.31
C GLU A 65 0.25 -15.50 -2.71
N THR A 66 -0.12 -15.38 -1.44
CA THR A 66 -0.13 -14.09 -0.76
C THR A 66 1.29 -13.72 -0.35
N LYS A 67 1.82 -12.62 -0.90
CA LYS A 67 3.10 -12.04 -0.49
C LYS A 67 2.83 -10.91 0.50
N LYS A 68 3.71 -10.72 1.47
CA LYS A 68 3.57 -9.67 2.50
C LYS A 68 4.87 -8.90 2.65
N SER A 69 4.74 -7.60 2.88
CA SER A 69 5.85 -6.72 3.26
C SER A 69 5.42 -5.79 4.39
N GLU A 70 6.39 -5.31 5.16
CA GLU A 70 6.13 -4.29 6.17
C GLU A 70 7.31 -3.35 6.35
N SER A 71 7.01 -2.11 6.73
CA SER A 71 8.01 -1.09 7.00
C SER A 71 7.50 -0.15 8.09
N GLU A 72 8.43 0.48 8.81
CA GLU A 72 8.12 1.55 9.75
C GLU A 72 9.10 2.70 9.56
N ASN A 73 8.58 3.92 9.54
CA ASN A 73 9.41 5.11 9.37
C ASN A 73 8.76 6.34 10.04
N PRO A 74 9.52 7.32 10.55
CA PRO A 74 8.95 8.60 11.00
C PRO A 74 8.22 9.40 9.92
N ASN A 75 8.37 9.05 8.64
CA ASN A 75 7.67 9.64 7.52
C ASN A 75 6.87 8.56 6.77
N LEU A 76 5.55 8.77 6.70
CA LEU A 76 4.59 7.86 6.07
C LEU A 76 4.95 7.50 4.62
N PHE A 77 5.44 8.44 3.82
CA PHE A 77 5.76 8.19 2.42
C PHE A 77 6.98 7.29 2.26
N PHE A 78 7.98 7.40 3.14
CA PHE A 78 9.11 6.48 3.15
C PHE A 78 8.71 5.09 3.62
N ALA A 79 7.77 4.98 4.56
CA ALA A 79 7.21 3.68 4.94
C ALA A 79 6.48 3.06 3.74
N LEU A 80 5.57 3.80 3.10
CA LEU A 80 4.86 3.34 1.90
C LEU A 80 5.83 2.89 0.80
N ASP A 81 6.78 3.75 0.43
CA ASP A 81 7.78 3.50 -0.61
C ASP A 81 8.53 2.19 -0.35
N ARG A 82 9.12 2.05 0.85
CA ARG A 82 9.89 0.86 1.22
C ARG A 82 9.05 -0.42 1.22
N SER A 83 7.82 -0.36 1.71
CA SER A 83 6.95 -1.55 1.75
C SER A 83 6.46 -1.97 0.36
N LEU A 84 6.19 -1.01 -0.53
CA LEU A 84 5.67 -1.29 -1.87
C LEU A 84 6.78 -1.65 -2.86
N SER A 85 7.98 -1.11 -2.71
CA SER A 85 9.12 -1.39 -3.59
C SER A 85 9.61 -2.83 -3.50
N GLU A 86 9.42 -3.51 -2.36
CA GLU A 86 9.80 -4.92 -2.17
C GLU A 86 9.15 -5.88 -3.19
N PHE A 87 8.04 -5.50 -3.80
CA PHE A 87 7.39 -6.28 -4.86
C PHE A 87 7.88 -5.94 -6.28
N LEU A 88 8.72 -4.91 -6.41
CA LEU A 88 9.28 -4.45 -7.69
C LEU A 88 10.75 -4.79 -7.86
N ASP A 89 11.46 -5.08 -6.78
CA ASP A 89 12.85 -5.57 -6.80
C ASP A 89 12.98 -6.97 -7.41
#